data_AF-A0A150G3E4-F1
#
_entry.id   AF-A0A150G3E4-F1
#
_cell.length_a   1.000
_cell.length_b   1.000
_cell.length_c   1.000
_cell.angle_alpha   90.00
_cell.angle_beta   90.00
_cell.angle_gamma   90.00
#
_symmetry.space_group_name_H-M   'P 1'
#
loop_
_entity.id
_entity.type
_entity.pdbx_description
1 polymer ?
#
loop_
_entity_poly.entity_id
_entity_poly.type
_entity_poly.pdbx_seq_one_letter_code
_entity_poly.pdbx_strand_id
1 'polypeptide(L)'
;MDRYDHMWCIWVTAGGRRRRLDVMLVPYGPQWPYAVVGWTGSKQYLRFMRQHALNCGMFTNSHATLRTTPGGAVAIVPHEALPTDSSGREFEPPDWQRRGAEEQRTDLPACEALLSAPCTTAVASAGNIVVSAAAAGATGPPSLAGTGTTAAAAARYGSTGLRPVASERDICDLFRMPYRPPRERNA
;
A
#
# COMPACT_ATOMS: atom_id res chain seq x y z
N MET A 1 -8.21 14.37 -4.76
CA MET A 1 -7.99 14.98 -3.44
C MET A 1 -7.43 13.89 -2.55
N ASP A 2 -6.39 14.18 -1.78
CA ASP A 2 -5.86 13.18 -0.86
C ASP A 2 -6.84 12.99 0.31
N ARG A 3 -7.09 11.75 0.71
CA ARG A 3 -8.07 11.38 1.73
C ARG A 3 -7.43 10.82 3.00
N TYR A 4 -6.10 10.80 3.07
CA TYR A 4 -5.40 10.43 4.29
C TYR A 4 -5.61 11.45 5.41
N ASP A 5 -5.55 10.97 6.65
CA ASP A 5 -5.57 11.84 7.82
C ASP A 5 -4.30 12.70 7.81
N HIS A 6 -4.51 14.01 7.68
CA HIS A 6 -3.44 14.99 7.51
C HIS A 6 -3.48 16.01 8.63
N MET A 7 -2.38 16.12 9.35
CA MET A 7 -2.18 17.07 10.42
C MET A 7 -1.19 18.16 9.99
N TRP A 8 -1.63 19.42 10.05
CA TRP A 8 -0.77 20.58 9.90
C TRP A 8 -0.23 21.01 11.26
N CYS A 9 1.07 20.82 11.47
CA CYS A 9 1.71 21.07 12.74
C CYS A 9 2.76 22.18 12.63
N ILE A 10 3.03 22.84 13.76
CA ILE A 10 4.21 23.68 13.92
C ILE A 10 5.12 22.97 14.91
N TRP A 11 6.29 22.53 14.43
CA TRP A 11 7.31 21.93 15.27
C TRP A 11 8.27 23.01 15.77
N VAL A 12 8.53 23.03 17.09
CA VAL A 12 9.51 23.92 17.71
C VAL A 12 10.78 23.12 17.96
N THR A 13 11.88 23.54 17.35
CA THR A 13 13.18 22.88 17.57
C THR A 13 13.69 23.16 18.98
N ALA A 14 14.66 22.36 19.45
CA ALA A 14 15.31 22.59 20.75
C ALA A 14 15.88 24.02 20.91
N GLY A 15 16.28 24.66 19.81
CA GLY A 15 16.73 26.06 19.78
C GLY A 15 15.62 27.11 19.64
N GLY A 16 14.35 26.75 19.84
CA GLY A 16 13.20 27.68 19.80
C GLY A 16 12.73 28.09 18.41
N ARG A 17 13.31 27.54 17.33
CA ARG A 17 12.88 27.87 15.96
C ARG A 17 11.60 27.13 15.61
N ARG A 18 10.61 27.85 15.06
CA ARG A 18 9.34 27.27 14.58
C ARG A 18 9.50 26.81 13.13
N ARG A 19 9.13 25.57 12.85
CA ARG A 19 9.12 24.95 11.51
C ARG A 19 7.72 24.43 11.22
N ARG A 20 7.28 24.55 9.97
CA ARG A 20 6.07 23.87 9.52
C ARG A 20 6.39 22.38 9.36
N LEU A 21 5.53 21.53 9.92
CA LEU A 21 5.60 20.09 9.82
C LEU A 21 4.24 19.59 9.33
N ASP A 22 4.23 18.87 8.21
CA ASP A 22 3.03 18.23 7.69
C ASP A 22 3.16 16.73 8.00
N VAL A 23 2.22 16.17 8.77
CA VAL A 23 2.20 14.75 9.17
C VAL A 23 1.00 14.07 8.55
N MET A 24 1.20 12.89 7.98
CA MET A 24 0.10 12.09 7.43
C MET A 24 0.10 10.68 7.98
N LEU A 25 -1.10 10.17 8.21
CA LEU A 25 -1.33 8.79 8.61
C LEU A 25 -1.89 8.04 7.41
N VAL A 26 -1.16 7.01 7.00
CA VAL A 26 -1.48 6.20 5.82
C VAL A 26 -1.55 4.74 6.27
N PRO A 27 -2.59 3.98 5.85
CA PRO A 27 -2.68 2.57 6.19
C PRO A 27 -1.48 1.81 5.61
N TYR A 28 -0.87 0.96 6.43
CA TYR A 28 0.20 0.08 5.99
C TYR A 28 -0.39 -1.00 5.07
N GLY A 29 0.01 -1.00 3.81
CA GLY A 29 -0.55 -1.88 2.78
C GLY A 29 -0.28 -1.38 1.36
N PRO A 30 -1.05 -1.84 0.35
CA PRO A 30 -0.83 -1.48 -1.07
C PRO A 30 -0.90 0.01 -1.39
N GLN A 31 -1.55 0.79 -0.51
CA GLN A 31 -1.71 2.24 -0.67
C GLN A 31 -0.46 3.02 -0.23
N TRP A 32 0.35 2.46 0.67
CA TRP A 32 1.52 3.12 1.22
C TRP A 32 2.51 3.59 0.14
N PRO A 33 2.92 2.76 -0.82
CA PRO A 33 3.82 3.20 -1.89
C PRO A 33 3.27 4.36 -2.73
N TYR A 34 1.96 4.37 -2.99
CA TYR A 34 1.31 5.46 -3.72
C TYR A 34 1.31 6.76 -2.93
N ALA A 35 1.13 6.68 -1.61
CA ALA A 35 1.23 7.84 -0.73
C ALA A 35 2.66 8.38 -0.72
N VAL A 36 3.67 7.51 -0.56
CA VAL A 36 5.08 7.93 -0.55
C VAL A 36 5.44 8.63 -1.86
N VAL A 37 5.08 8.06 -3.01
CA VAL A 37 5.32 8.72 -4.31
C VAL A 37 4.60 10.07 -4.38
N GLY A 38 3.31 10.10 -4.00
CA GLY A 38 2.45 11.27 -4.05
C GLY A 38 2.95 12.46 -3.21
N TRP A 39 3.73 12.19 -2.17
CA TRP A 39 4.24 13.19 -1.22
C TRP A 39 5.74 13.45 -1.32
N THR A 40 6.51 12.51 -1.85
CA THR A 40 7.94 12.71 -2.12
C THR A 40 8.16 13.71 -3.26
N GLY A 41 7.31 13.69 -4.30
CA GLY A 41 7.32 14.71 -5.36
C GLY A 41 8.63 14.76 -6.17
N SER A 42 8.85 15.76 -7.04
CA SER A 42 8.26 17.12 -7.11
C SER A 42 6.83 17.25 -7.69
N LYS A 43 6.20 18.43 -7.54
CA LYS A 43 4.87 18.74 -8.10
C LYS A 43 4.80 18.56 -9.63
N GLN A 44 5.86 18.92 -10.34
CA GLN A 44 5.93 18.75 -11.80
C GLN A 44 6.06 17.28 -12.19
N TYR A 45 6.94 16.54 -11.49
CA TYR A 45 7.10 15.11 -11.70
C TYR A 45 5.77 14.36 -11.56
N LEU A 46 5.01 14.64 -10.49
CA LEU A 46 3.69 14.03 -10.28
C LEU A 46 2.66 14.41 -11.34
N ARG A 47 2.73 15.62 -11.90
CA ARG A 47 1.86 16.02 -13.03
C ARG A 47 2.17 15.21 -14.27
N PHE A 48 3.45 15.07 -14.63
CA PHE A 48 3.87 14.30 -15.79
C PHE A 48 3.58 12.80 -15.61
N MET A 49 3.82 12.24 -14.43
CA MET A 49 3.47 10.85 -14.12
C MET A 49 1.97 10.59 -14.29
N ARG A 50 1.11 11.46 -13.75
CA ARG A 50 -0.35 11.31 -13.88
C ARG A 50 -0.80 11.48 -15.32
N GLN A 51 -0.23 12.44 -16.05
CA GLN A 51 -0.52 12.61 -17.48
C GLN A 51 -0.08 11.39 -18.30
N HIS A 52 1.08 10.83 -17.99
CA HIS A 52 1.58 9.62 -18.64
C HIS A 52 0.69 8.40 -18.35
N ALA A 53 0.25 8.23 -17.10
CA ALA A 53 -0.73 7.20 -16.75
C ALA A 53 -2.02 7.36 -17.57
N LEU A 54 -2.53 8.60 -17.70
CA LEU A 54 -3.71 8.90 -18.52
C LEU A 54 -3.50 8.54 -20.00
N ASN A 55 -2.32 8.85 -20.55
CA ASN A 55 -1.96 8.48 -21.93
C ASN A 55 -1.90 6.95 -22.12
N CYS A 56 -1.65 6.20 -21.05
CA CYS A 56 -1.70 4.74 -21.04
C CYS A 56 -3.11 4.19 -20.71
N GLY A 57 -4.14 5.02 -20.63
CA GLY A 57 -5.50 4.59 -20.28
C GLY A 57 -5.70 4.26 -18.79
N MET A 58 -4.76 4.65 -17.93
CA MET A 58 -4.80 4.44 -16.48
C MET A 58 -4.97 5.76 -15.72
N PHE A 59 -5.53 5.70 -14.53
CA PHE A 59 -5.67 6.84 -13.63
C PHE A 59 -4.88 6.57 -12.34
N THR A 60 -3.93 7.44 -12.02
CA THR A 60 -3.10 7.29 -10.81
C THR A 60 -3.34 8.42 -9.83
N ASN A 61 -3.56 8.06 -8.57
CA ASN A 61 -3.70 8.98 -7.45
C ASN A 61 -2.76 8.55 -6.29
N SER A 62 -2.84 9.22 -5.13
CA SER A 62 -2.02 8.90 -3.94
C SER A 62 -2.43 7.58 -3.24
N HIS A 63 -3.46 6.88 -3.73
CA HIS A 63 -4.06 5.70 -3.11
C HIS A 63 -3.83 4.44 -3.95
N ALA A 64 -4.02 4.54 -5.26
CA ALA A 64 -3.88 3.43 -6.20
C ALA A 64 -3.74 3.91 -7.66
N THR A 65 -3.34 2.98 -8.52
CA THR A 65 -3.56 3.08 -9.97
C THR A 65 -4.82 2.30 -10.33
N LEU A 66 -5.69 2.96 -11.08
CA LEU A 66 -6.98 2.44 -11.51
C LEU A 66 -7.04 2.42 -13.03
N ARG A 67 -7.85 1.53 -13.60
CA ARG A 67 -8.13 1.47 -15.03
C ARG A 67 -9.60 1.14 -15.24
N THR A 68 -10.21 1.70 -16.28
CA THR A 68 -11.53 1.26 -16.73
C THR A 68 -11.35 0.05 -17.63
N THR A 69 -11.86 -1.09 -17.20
CA THR A 69 -11.87 -2.35 -17.98
C THR A 69 -12.89 -2.23 -19.14
N PRO A 70 -12.77 -3.01 -20.24
CA PRO A 70 -13.72 -2.93 -21.37
C PRO A 70 -15.20 -3.08 -20.99
N GLY A 71 -15.50 -3.73 -19.85
CA GLY A 71 -16.86 -3.81 -19.29
C GLY A 71 -17.34 -2.57 -18.52
N GLY A 72 -16.60 -1.46 -18.55
CA GLY A 72 -16.93 -0.22 -17.83
C GLY A 72 -16.66 -0.25 -16.32
N ALA A 73 -16.25 -1.39 -15.77
CA ALA A 73 -15.85 -1.51 -14.37
C ALA A 73 -14.48 -0.84 -14.11
N VAL A 74 -14.35 -0.19 -12.96
CA VAL A 74 -13.06 0.35 -12.49
C VAL A 74 -12.32 -0.76 -11.75
N ALA A 75 -11.11 -1.06 -12.20
CA ALA A 75 -10.25 -2.09 -11.64
C ALA A 75 -8.94 -1.49 -11.11
N ILE A 76 -8.42 -2.07 -10.02
CA ILE A 76 -7.13 -1.71 -9.44
C ILE A 76 -6.00 -2.37 -10.23
N VAL A 77 -4.99 -1.60 -10.65
CA VAL A 77 -3.81 -2.08 -11.36
C VAL A 77 -2.65 -2.24 -10.37
N PRO A 78 -1.92 -3.36 -10.36
CA PRO A 78 -2.03 -4.52 -11.24
C PRO A 78 -2.94 -5.64 -10.72
N HIS A 79 -3.54 -5.49 -9.55
CA HIS A 79 -4.18 -6.59 -8.81
C HIS A 79 -5.41 -7.18 -9.53
N GLU A 80 -6.28 -6.33 -10.07
CA GLU A 80 -7.54 -6.70 -10.73
C GLU A 80 -7.46 -6.57 -12.26
N ALA A 81 -6.51 -5.78 -12.77
CA ALA A 81 -6.29 -5.61 -14.19
C ALA A 81 -4.81 -5.37 -14.51
N LEU A 82 -4.36 -5.86 -15.67
CA LEU A 82 -2.99 -5.64 -16.13
C LEU A 82 -2.75 -4.17 -16.49
N PRO A 83 -1.54 -3.64 -16.29
CA PRO A 83 -1.19 -2.32 -16.78
C PRO A 83 -1.21 -2.30 -18.31
N THR A 84 -1.53 -1.14 -18.85
CA THR A 84 -1.56 -0.88 -20.29
C THR A 84 -0.42 0.05 -20.68
N ASP A 85 0.09 -0.10 -21.88
CA ASP A 85 1.01 0.87 -22.46
C ASP A 85 0.28 2.00 -23.20
N SER A 86 1.02 2.96 -23.77
CA SER A 86 0.46 4.06 -24.55
C SER A 86 -0.24 3.62 -25.84
N SER A 87 -0.03 2.37 -26.28
CA SER A 87 -0.77 1.77 -27.40
C SER A 87 -2.03 1.05 -26.95
N GLY A 88 -2.33 1.05 -25.64
CA GLY A 88 -3.46 0.36 -25.04
C GLY A 88 -3.25 -1.16 -24.90
N ARG A 89 -2.04 -1.66 -25.14
CA ARG A 89 -1.73 -3.08 -24.99
C ARG A 89 -1.45 -3.41 -23.53
N GLU A 90 -2.11 -4.44 -23.05
CA GLU A 90 -1.83 -5.00 -21.73
C GLU A 90 -0.45 -5.64 -21.71
N PHE A 91 0.25 -5.50 -20.59
CA PHE A 91 1.54 -6.13 -20.41
C PHE A 91 1.73 -6.58 -18.96
N GLU A 92 2.62 -7.55 -18.79
CA GLU A 92 3.08 -7.95 -17.48
C GLU A 92 4.36 -7.20 -17.12
N PRO A 93 4.43 -6.52 -15.96
CA PRO A 93 5.65 -5.84 -15.54
C PRO A 93 6.82 -6.81 -15.36
N PRO A 94 8.06 -6.40 -15.67
CA PRO A 94 9.22 -7.27 -15.52
C PRO A 94 9.40 -7.75 -14.07
N ASP A 95 9.75 -9.02 -13.90
CA ASP A 95 10.03 -9.67 -12.62
C ASP A 95 8.91 -9.56 -11.57
N TRP A 96 7.68 -9.25 -11.97
CA TRP A 96 6.60 -8.99 -11.00
C TRP A 96 6.19 -10.22 -10.22
N GLN A 97 5.99 -11.35 -10.90
CA GLN A 97 5.69 -12.65 -10.27
C GLN A 97 6.82 -13.13 -9.37
N ARG A 98 8.08 -13.04 -9.84
CA ARG A 98 9.25 -13.45 -9.06
C ARG A 98 9.35 -12.68 -7.74
N ARG A 99 9.25 -11.34 -7.80
CA ARG A 99 9.25 -10.48 -6.61
C ARG A 99 8.10 -10.81 -5.65
N GLY A 100 6.92 -11.12 -6.18
CA GLY A 100 5.77 -11.49 -5.36
C GLY A 100 5.95 -12.78 -4.61
N ALA A 101 6.55 -13.78 -5.26
CA ALA A 101 6.89 -15.04 -4.62
C ALA A 101 7.97 -14.85 -3.53
N GLU A 102 8.94 -13.96 -3.74
CA GLU A 102 9.99 -13.64 -2.75
C GLU A 102 9.44 -12.87 -1.54
N GLU A 103 8.58 -11.88 -1.76
CA GLU A 103 7.90 -11.12 -0.70
C GLU A 103 6.99 -12.03 0.12
N GLN A 104 6.18 -12.89 -0.53
CA GLN A 104 5.34 -13.86 0.18
C GLN A 104 6.15 -14.82 1.05
N ARG A 105 7.33 -15.27 0.60
CA ARG A 105 8.23 -16.10 1.43
C ARG A 105 8.78 -15.34 2.64
N THR A 106 9.00 -14.04 2.50
CA THR A 106 9.60 -13.20 3.55
C THR A 106 8.57 -12.78 4.60
N ASP A 107 7.32 -12.55 4.21
CA ASP A 107 6.25 -12.09 5.11
C ASP A 107 5.62 -13.23 5.94
N LEU A 108 5.60 -14.47 5.42
CA LEU A 108 5.08 -15.65 6.12
C LEU A 108 5.66 -15.84 7.55
N PRO A 109 6.99 -15.77 7.78
CA PRO A 109 7.55 -15.95 9.13
C PRO A 109 7.27 -14.76 10.08
N ALA A 110 7.06 -13.54 9.58
CA ALA A 110 6.82 -12.36 10.43
C ALA A 110 5.40 -12.35 11.03
N CYS A 111 4.41 -12.76 10.24
CA CYS A 111 3.03 -12.93 10.71
C CYS A 111 2.89 -14.11 11.67
N GLU A 112 3.59 -15.23 11.40
CA GLU A 112 3.59 -16.39 12.29
C GLU A 112 4.26 -16.08 13.63
N ALA A 113 5.32 -15.25 13.66
CA ALA A 113 5.95 -14.78 14.90
C ALA A 113 5.06 -13.85 15.73
N LEU A 114 4.27 -12.97 15.09
CA LEU A 114 3.32 -12.08 15.81
C LEU A 114 2.11 -12.83 16.36
N LEU A 115 1.67 -13.91 15.70
CA LEU A 115 0.55 -14.76 16.14
C LEU A 115 0.98 -15.83 17.16
N SER A 116 2.26 -16.22 17.16
CA SER A 116 2.83 -17.18 18.13
C SER A 116 3.46 -16.52 19.36
N ALA A 117 3.60 -15.19 19.37
CA ALA A 117 4.05 -14.47 20.55
C ALA A 117 3.04 -14.66 21.69
N PRO A 118 3.41 -15.26 22.83
CA PRO A 118 2.54 -15.30 23.99
C PRO A 118 2.22 -13.86 24.37
N CYS A 119 0.93 -13.58 24.55
CA CYS A 119 0.43 -12.29 25.01
C CYS A 119 0.89 -12.08 26.45
N THR A 120 2.15 -11.69 26.64
CA THR A 120 2.68 -11.31 27.93
C THR A 120 2.14 -9.92 28.23
N THR A 121 1.07 -9.86 29.02
CA THR A 121 0.60 -8.65 29.68
C THR A 121 1.70 -8.14 30.61
N ALA A 122 2.63 -7.35 30.07
CA ALA A 122 3.55 -6.55 30.87
C ALA A 122 2.84 -5.24 31.23
N VAL A 123 2.32 -5.18 32.45
CA VAL A 123 1.88 -3.92 33.07
C VAL A 123 3.15 -3.14 33.44
N ALA A 124 3.64 -2.32 32.52
CA ALA A 124 4.65 -1.32 32.82
C ALA A 124 3.96 -0.04 33.31
N SER A 125 3.99 0.16 34.63
CA SER A 125 3.62 1.43 35.25
C SER A 125 4.74 2.46 35.02
N ALA A 126 4.55 3.33 34.04
CA ALA A 126 5.25 4.62 33.96
C ALA A 126 4.40 5.62 33.17
N GLY A 127 3.67 6.48 33.89
CA GLY A 127 3.23 7.81 33.43
C GLY A 127 2.29 7.90 32.22
N ASN A 128 0.99 7.99 32.50
CA ASN A 128 -0.02 8.75 31.74
C ASN A 128 -0.14 8.54 30.20
N ILE A 129 -0.36 7.32 29.75
CA ILE A 129 -1.13 7.07 28.51
C ILE A 129 -2.09 5.89 28.77
N VAL A 130 -3.39 6.17 28.84
CA VAL A 130 -4.42 5.12 28.84
C VAL A 130 -4.79 4.86 27.38
N VAL A 131 -4.25 3.78 26.80
CA VAL A 131 -4.83 3.16 25.59
C VAL A 131 -5.69 2.00 26.07
N SER A 132 -6.99 2.22 26.16
CA SER A 132 -7.95 1.13 26.37
C SER A 132 -8.17 0.40 25.06
N ALA A 133 -7.51 -0.73 24.87
CA ALA A 133 -7.92 -1.72 23.86
C ALA A 133 -9.13 -2.49 24.41
N ALA A 134 -10.32 -2.22 23.87
CA ALA A 134 -11.53 -2.97 24.20
C ALA A 134 -11.45 -4.36 23.56
N ALA A 135 -11.11 -5.37 24.36
CA ALA A 135 -11.31 -6.77 24.00
C ALA A 135 -12.80 -7.10 24.09
N ALA A 136 -13.44 -7.33 22.95
CA ALA A 136 -14.80 -7.85 22.89
C ALA A 136 -14.78 -9.33 23.32
N GLY A 137 -15.26 -9.59 24.55
CA GLY A 137 -15.46 -10.95 25.06
C GLY A 137 -16.65 -11.61 24.37
N ALA A 138 -16.39 -12.66 23.60
CA ALA A 138 -17.39 -13.59 23.11
C ALA A 138 -17.52 -14.75 24.09
N THR A 139 -18.72 -14.95 24.64
CA THR A 139 -19.11 -16.18 25.37
C THR A 139 -20.27 -16.83 24.60
N GLY A 140 -20.04 -18.02 24.07
CA GLY A 140 -21.04 -18.86 23.39
C GLY A 140 -20.43 -20.18 22.88
N PRO A 141 -20.98 -21.36 23.18
CA PRO A 141 -20.29 -22.66 23.08
C PRO A 141 -20.71 -23.47 21.81
N PRO A 142 -20.40 -24.78 21.64
CA PRO A 142 -19.43 -25.26 20.65
C PRO A 142 -20.05 -26.11 19.52
N SER A 143 -19.17 -26.50 18.58
CA SER A 143 -19.28 -27.66 17.67
C SER A 143 -20.14 -27.55 16.41
N LEU A 144 -19.47 -27.52 15.25
CA LEU A 144 -19.55 -28.64 14.29
C LEU A 144 -18.33 -28.62 13.36
N ALA A 145 -17.76 -29.81 13.18
CA ALA A 145 -16.58 -30.09 12.37
C ALA A 145 -16.74 -29.61 10.93
N GLY A 146 -15.68 -28.98 10.42
CA GLY A 146 -15.54 -28.56 9.04
C GLY A 146 -14.07 -28.45 8.68
N THR A 147 -13.40 -29.59 8.54
CA THR A 147 -12.14 -29.73 7.80
C THR A 147 -12.40 -29.26 6.37
N GLY A 148 -11.94 -28.05 6.04
CA GLY A 148 -12.18 -27.43 4.75
C GLY A 148 -11.40 -26.13 4.59
N THR A 149 -10.12 -26.28 4.26
CA THR A 149 -9.39 -25.41 3.31
C THR A 149 -9.65 -23.90 3.42
N THR A 150 -8.87 -23.20 4.25
CA THR A 150 -8.77 -21.72 4.28
C THR A 150 -7.99 -21.16 3.08
N ALA A 151 -8.32 -21.63 1.87
CA ALA A 151 -7.80 -21.10 0.60
C ALA A 151 -8.87 -20.31 -0.20
N ALA A 152 -10.07 -20.12 0.35
CA ALA A 152 -11.24 -19.65 -0.39
C ALA A 152 -11.74 -18.24 -0.03
N ALA A 153 -10.85 -17.34 0.42
CA ALA A 153 -11.16 -15.91 0.53
C ALA A 153 -10.51 -15.04 -0.57
N ALA A 154 -9.67 -15.63 -1.42
CA ALA A 154 -8.97 -14.93 -2.51
C ALA A 154 -9.74 -14.90 -3.85
N ALA A 155 -10.91 -15.54 -3.95
CA ALA A 155 -11.52 -15.90 -5.24
C ALA A 155 -12.75 -15.05 -5.65
N ARG A 156 -12.93 -13.82 -5.14
CA ARG A 156 -14.13 -12.99 -5.46
C ARG A 156 -13.88 -11.74 -6.29
N TYR A 157 -12.64 -11.35 -6.50
CA TYR A 157 -12.27 -10.38 -7.52
C TYR A 157 -11.41 -11.12 -8.53
N GLY A 158 -11.62 -10.88 -9.83
CA GLY A 158 -10.78 -11.45 -10.89
C GLY A 158 -9.35 -10.95 -10.72
N SER A 159 -8.59 -11.59 -9.84
CA SER A 159 -7.22 -11.21 -9.58
C SER A 159 -6.42 -11.68 -10.77
N THR A 160 -5.62 -10.80 -11.34
CA THR A 160 -4.65 -11.13 -12.39
C THR A 160 -3.61 -12.16 -11.91
N GLY A 161 -3.64 -12.56 -10.63
CA GLY A 161 -2.59 -13.33 -9.97
C GLY A 161 -1.36 -12.48 -9.64
N LEU A 162 -1.35 -11.19 -10.01
CA LEU A 162 -0.24 -10.30 -9.73
C LEU A 162 -0.32 -9.76 -8.30
N ARG A 163 0.86 -9.67 -7.67
CA ARG A 163 1.01 -9.06 -6.36
C ARG A 163 0.61 -7.57 -6.39
N PRO A 164 0.12 -7.03 -5.28
CA PRO A 164 -0.07 -5.59 -5.13
C PRO A 164 1.26 -4.83 -5.21
N VAL A 165 1.17 -3.52 -5.43
CA VAL A 165 2.34 -2.63 -5.39
C VAL A 165 2.90 -2.58 -3.97
N ALA A 166 4.19 -2.87 -3.80
CA ALA A 166 4.86 -2.87 -2.50
C ALA A 166 5.88 -1.74 -2.35
N SER A 167 6.33 -1.13 -3.46
CA SER A 167 7.37 -0.10 -3.43
C SER A 167 7.16 1.02 -4.47
N GLU A 168 7.90 2.13 -4.34
CA GLU A 168 7.89 3.18 -5.37
C GLU A 168 8.43 2.68 -6.72
N ARG A 169 9.39 1.75 -6.68
CA ARG A 169 9.99 1.17 -7.88
C ARG A 169 8.95 0.43 -8.70
N ASP A 170 8.08 -0.30 -8.02
CA ASP A 170 6.96 -1.02 -8.62
C ASP A 170 6.04 -0.06 -9.41
N ILE A 171 5.77 1.13 -8.87
CA ILE A 171 4.99 2.16 -9.56
C ILE A 171 5.69 2.63 -10.83
N CYS A 172 7.02 2.82 -10.80
CA CYS A 172 7.78 3.18 -11.99
C CYS A 172 7.76 2.06 -13.04
N ASP A 173 7.87 0.80 -12.62
CA ASP A 173 7.81 -0.37 -13.51
C ASP A 173 6.43 -0.49 -14.19
N LEU A 174 5.33 -0.23 -13.46
CA LEU A 174 3.96 -0.18 -14.02
C LEU A 174 3.82 0.85 -15.13
N PHE A 175 4.55 1.95 -15.05
CA PHE A 175 4.52 3.01 -16.06
C PHE A 175 5.65 2.92 -17.09
N ARG A 176 6.49 1.88 -17.00
CA ARG A 176 7.72 1.71 -17.79
C ARG A 176 8.64 2.94 -17.74
N MET A 177 8.70 3.58 -16.58
CA MET A 177 9.58 4.73 -16.34
C MET A 177 10.86 4.29 -15.64
N PRO A 178 12.00 4.94 -15.92
CA PRO A 178 13.23 4.65 -15.20
C PRO A 178 13.05 5.05 -13.72
N TYR A 179 13.20 4.08 -12.83
CA TYR A 179 13.22 4.35 -11.39
C TYR A 179 14.52 5.08 -11.02
N ARG A 180 14.39 6.23 -10.37
CA ARG A 180 15.50 6.91 -9.68
C ARG A 180 15.18 6.97 -8.19
N PRO A 181 16.09 6.50 -7.31
CA PRO A 181 15.87 6.59 -5.87
C PRO A 181 15.82 8.06 -5.44
N PRO A 182 15.12 8.39 -4.33
CA PRO A 182 14.89 9.78 -3.91
C PRO A 182 16.15 10.65 -3.87
N ARG A 183 17.28 10.08 -3.43
CA ARG A 183 18.59 10.77 -3.37
C ARG A 183 19.17 11.18 -4.74
N GLU A 184 18.74 10.53 -5.83
CA GLU A 184 19.23 10.73 -7.21
C GLU A 184 18.23 11.52 -8.08
N ARG A 185 17.09 11.97 -7.52
CA ARG A 185 16.05 12.70 -8.29
C ARG A 185 16.37 14.17 -8.55
N ASN A 186 17.25 14.77 -7.75
CA ASN A 186 17.62 16.19 -7.82
C ASN A 186 19.05 16.42 -8.36
N ALA A 187 19.69 15.39 -8.91
CA ALA A 187 21.00 15.47 -9.53
C ALA A 187 20.92 15.98 -10.97
#